data_AF-W0DK35-F1
#
_entry.id   AF-W0DK35-F1
#
_cell.length_a   1.000
_cell.length_b   1.000
_cell.length_c   1.000
_cell.angle_alpha   90.00
_cell.angle_beta   90.00
_cell.angle_gamma   90.00
#
_symmetry.space_group_name_H-M   'P 1'
#
loop_
_entity.id
_entity.type
_entity.pdbx_description
1 polymer ?
#
loop_
_entity_poly.entity_id
_entity_poly.type
_entity_poly.pdbx_seq_one_letter_code
_entity_poly.pdbx_strand_id
1 'polypeptide(L)' 'MMDSLDFLNLVAFLEERYGIKIDSDALTPENFETPTTIVALVERSTET' A
#
# COMPACT_ATOMS: atom_id res chain seq x y z
N MET A 1 -12.10 -8.18 6.32
CA MET A 1 -10.73 -8.60 5.92
C MET A 1 -10.55 -8.13 4.50
N MET A 2 -9.45 -7.45 4.21
CA MET A 2 -9.11 -7.11 2.82
C MET A 2 -8.62 -8.39 2.12
N ASP A 3 -9.05 -8.59 0.89
CA ASP A 3 -8.55 -9.65 0.02
C ASP A 3 -7.52 -9.11 -0.99
N SER A 4 -7.01 -9.99 -1.86
CA SER A 4 -6.02 -9.64 -2.87
C SER A 4 -6.47 -8.57 -3.86
N LEU A 5 -7.77 -8.45 -4.14
CA LEU A 5 -8.32 -7.43 -5.02
C LEU A 5 -8.43 -6.08 -4.31
N ASP A 6 -8.82 -6.09 -3.03
CA ASP A 6 -8.83 -4.88 -2.21
C ASP A 6 -7.44 -4.23 -2.13
N PHE A 7 -6.37 -5.04 -2.10
CA PHE A 7 -4.99 -4.54 -2.12
C PHE A 7 -4.62 -3.89 -3.44
N LEU A 8 -4.96 -4.51 -4.58
CA LEU A 8 -4.68 -3.94 -5.90
C LEU A 8 -5.43 -2.61 -6.09
N ASN A 9 -6.67 -2.53 -5.61
CA ASN A 9 -7.44 -1.29 -5.64
C ASN A 9 -6.81 -0.18 -4.78
N LEU A 10 -6.31 -0.51 -3.59
CA LEU A 10 -5.62 0.45 -2.73
C LEU A 10 -4.34 0.98 -3.37
N VAL A 11 -3.52 0.09 -3.94
CA VAL A 11 -2.27 0.48 -4.62
C VAL A 11 -2.57 1.37 -5.83
N ALA A 12 -3.54 0.99 -6.66
CA ALA A 12 -3.97 1.80 -7.80
C ALA A 12 -4.50 3.18 -7.37
N PHE A 13 -5.28 3.25 -6.28
CA PHE A 13 -5.76 4.51 -5.72
C PHE A 13 -4.61 5.42 -5.26
N LEU A 14 -3.59 4.86 -4.58
CA LEU A 14 -2.44 5.63 -4.11
C LEU A 14 -1.59 6.16 -5.26
N GLU A 15 -1.41 5.37 -6.32
CA GLU A 15 -0.71 5.80 -7.53
C GLU A 15 -1.48 6.89 -8.27
N GLU A 16 -2.78 6.71 -8.53
CA GLU A 16 -3.60 7.68 -9.27
C GLU A 16 -3.76 9.00 -8.51
N ARG A 17 -4.03 8.93 -7.20
CA ARG A 17 -4.38 10.12 -6.41
C ARG A 17 -3.18 10.90 -5.91
N TYR A 18 -2.10 10.21 -5.58
CA TYR A 18 -0.92 10.79 -4.91
C TYR A 18 0.38 10.58 -5.67
N GLY A 19 0.40 9.79 -6.76
CA GLY A 19 1.63 9.46 -7.49
C GLY A 19 2.57 8.51 -6.74
N ILE A 20 2.08 7.87 -5.67
CA ILE A 20 2.88 6.99 -4.82
C ILE A 20 2.95 5.62 -5.48
N LYS A 21 4.17 5.18 -5.80
CA LYS A 21 4.42 3.83 -6.32
C LYS A 21 4.86 2.93 -5.18
N ILE A 22 4.09 1.88 -4.95
CA ILE A 22 4.43 0.83 -4.00
C ILE A 22 5.10 -0.31 -4.75
N ASP A 23 6.27 -0.73 -4.27
CA ASP A 23 6.98 -1.88 -4.83
C ASP A 23 6.15 -3.15 -4.64
N SER A 24 6.08 -3.99 -5.67
CA SER A 24 5.44 -5.30 -5.61
C SER A 24 6.00 -6.18 -4.48
N ASP A 25 7.27 -6.02 -4.13
CA ASP A 25 7.92 -6.76 -3.04
C ASP A 25 7.42 -6.32 -1.66
N ALA A 26 6.86 -5.12 -1.55
CA ALA A 26 6.27 -4.61 -0.33
C ALA A 26 4.80 -5.06 -0.14
N LEU A 27 4.22 -5.74 -1.14
CA LEU A 27 2.85 -6.28 -1.12
C LEU A 27 2.76 -7.58 -0.30
N THR A 28 3.08 -7.51 0.99
CA THR A 28 2.99 -8.65 1.93
C THR A 28 1.79 -8.51 2.86
N PRO A 29 1.12 -9.61 3.28
CA PRO A 29 -0.04 -9.54 4.17
C PRO A 29 0.19 -8.72 5.45
N GLU A 30 1.42 -8.72 5.98
CA GLU A 30 1.80 -7.98 7.20
C GLU A 30 1.69 -6.46 7.01
N ASN A 31 2.06 -5.94 5.84
CA ASN A 31 2.00 -4.50 5.57
C ASN A 31 0.56 -3.99 5.45
N PHE A 32 -0.44 -4.87 5.31
CA PHE A 32 -1.85 -4.51 5.13
C PHE A 32 -2.78 -5.09 6.20
N GLU A 33 -2.22 -5.61 7.29
CA GLU A 33 -3.00 -6.21 8.39
C GLU A 33 -3.84 -5.16 9.12
N THR A 34 -3.30 -3.94 9.27
CA THR A 34 -3.97 -2.85 10.00
C THR A 34 -3.83 -1.52 9.26
N PRO A 35 -4.70 -0.54 9.55
CA PRO A 35 -4.52 0.82 9.03
C PRO A 35 -3.14 1.41 9.36
N THR A 36 -2.58 1.09 10.54
CA THR A 36 -1.27 1.58 10.97
C THR A 36 -0.13 1.01 10.12
N THR A 37 -0.17 -0.27 9.75
CA THR A 37 0.86 -0.88 8.89
C THR A 37 0.79 -0.33 7.46
N ILE A 38 -0.42 -0.04 6.96
CA ILE A 38 -0.63 0.59 5.65
C ILE A 38 -0.04 2.00 5.64
N VAL A 39 -0.31 2.82 6.67
CA VAL A 39 0.27 4.16 6.79
C VAL A 39 1.79 4.08 6.79
N ALA A 40 2.38 3.19 7.60
CA ALA A 40 3.83 3.01 7.65
C ALA A 40 4.42 2.55 6.31
N LEU A 41 3.69 1.72 5.54
CA LEU A 41 4.09 1.34 4.18
C LEU A 41 4.13 2.56 3.25
N VAL A 42 3.07 3.38 3.26
CA VAL A 42 2.96 4.57 2.41
C VAL A 42 4.05 5.59 2.73
N GLU A 43 4.31 5.85 4.02
CA GLU A 43 5.38 6.77 4.45
C GLU A 43 6.75 6.35 3.89
N ARG A 44 7.10 5.07 4.02
CA ARG A 44 8.36 4.52 3.46
C ARG A 44 8.46 4.67 1.94
N SER A 45 7.33 4.56 1.23
CA SER A 45 7.29 4.73 -0.23
C SER A 45 7.43 6.19 -0.68
N THR A 46 7.27 7.15 0.23
CA THR A 46 7.39 8.59 -0.05
C THR A 46 8.72 9.21 0.37
N GLU A 47 9.51 8.56 1.24
CA GLU A 47 10.81 9.06 1.73
C GLU A 47 11.98 8.89 0.73
N THR A 48 11.72 9.01 -0.59
CA THR A 48 12.77 8.94 -1.64
C THR A 48 12.96 10.27 -2.35
#